data_AF-A0ABD5JP87-F1
#
_entry.id   AF-A0ABD5JP87-F1
#
_cell.length_a   1.000
_cell.length_b   1.000
_cell.length_c   1.000
_cell.angle_alpha   90.00
_cell.angle_beta   90.00
_cell.angle_gamma   90.00
#
_symmetry.space_group_name_H-M   'P 1'
#
loop_
_entity.id
_entity.type
_entity.pdbx_description
1 polymer ?
#
loop_
_entity_poly.entity_id
_entity_poly.type
_entity_poly.pdbx_seq_one_letter_code
_entity_poly.pdbx_strand_id
1 'polypeptide(L)' 'GVDTGMGPVKVLDSHPDSGGCTRSPNVHAELSDAPFTRGEVFKDPGRGIRITVTGTDPQGAYRIAVTRG' A
#
# COMPACT_ATOMS: atom_id res chain seq x y z
N GLY A 1 6.62 6.33 -4.88
CA GLY A 1 6.57 6.01 -3.45
C GLY A 1 6.63 7.30 -2.65
N VAL A 2 5.46 7.91 -2.41
CA VAL A 2 5.36 9.21 -1.76
C VAL A 2 5.81 9.16 -0.30
N ASP A 3 6.65 10.12 0.09
CA ASP A 3 7.16 10.25 1.45
C ASP A 3 6.11 10.98 2.30
N THR A 4 5.23 10.23 2.95
CA THR A 4 4.30 10.81 3.94
C THR A 4 5.12 11.29 5.13
N GLY A 5 4.78 12.45 5.69
CA GLY A 5 5.58 13.18 6.70
C GLY A 5 6.24 12.31 7.77
N MET A 6 7.41 12.76 8.27
CA MET A 6 8.41 12.07 9.10
C MET A 6 7.93 11.54 10.49
N GLY A 7 6.71 11.02 10.59
CA GLY A 7 6.22 10.26 11.73
C GLY A 7 6.78 8.83 11.75
N PRO A 8 6.52 8.08 12.82
CA PRO A 8 7.05 6.72 13.00
C PRO A 8 6.45 5.69 12.02
N VAL A 9 5.50 6.10 11.19
CA VAL A 9 4.79 5.27 10.21
C VAL A 9 5.17 5.74 8.82
N LYS A 10 5.67 4.81 8.01
CA LYS A 10 5.89 5.03 6.58
C LYS A 10 4.74 4.41 5.80
N VAL A 11 4.05 5.20 5.00
CA VAL A 11 3.05 4.70 4.04
C VAL A 11 3.76 4.35 2.75
N LEU A 12 3.40 3.21 2.16
CA LEU A 12 3.88 2.79 0.86
C LEU A 12 2.70 2.75 -0.10
N ASP A 13 2.97 3.22 -1.31
CA ASP A 13 2.06 3.13 -2.44
C ASP A 13 2.31 1.81 -3.19
N SER A 14 1.28 0.97 -3.33
CA SER A 14 1.36 -0.29 -4.07
C SER A 14 1.41 -0.09 -5.59
N HIS A 15 1.03 1.08 -6.08
CA HIS A 15 0.96 1.44 -7.50
C HIS A 15 1.79 2.70 -7.79
N PRO A 16 3.12 2.65 -7.58
CA PRO A 16 3.97 3.81 -7.79
C PRO A 16 3.80 4.34 -9.23
N ASP A 17 3.76 5.67 -9.37
CA ASP A 17 3.66 6.38 -10.63
C ASP A 17 2.33 6.20 -11.39
N SER A 18 1.27 5.71 -10.74
CA SER A 18 -0.08 5.61 -11.34
C SER A 18 -0.77 6.96 -11.56
N GLY A 19 -0.28 8.02 -10.91
CA GLY A 19 -0.79 9.39 -11.02
C GLY A 19 -2.08 9.67 -10.24
N GLY A 20 -2.71 8.66 -9.65
CA GLY A 20 -3.95 8.79 -8.88
C GLY A 20 -5.14 9.41 -9.64
N CYS A 21 -6.29 9.53 -8.97
CA CYS A 21 -7.51 10.06 -9.60
C CYS A 21 -7.57 11.59 -9.68
N THR A 22 -6.63 12.38 -9.13
CA THR A 22 -6.76 13.85 -9.11
C THR A 22 -5.43 14.60 -8.98
N ARG A 23 -5.07 15.48 -9.94
CA ARG A 23 -3.93 16.42 -9.85
C ARG A 23 -4.25 17.71 -9.08
N SER A 24 -4.92 17.61 -7.93
CA SER A 24 -5.24 18.79 -7.10
C SER A 24 -4.11 19.06 -6.10
N PRO A 25 -3.68 20.31 -5.91
CA PRO A 25 -2.47 20.68 -5.16
C PRO A 25 -2.49 20.38 -3.65
N ASN A 26 -3.59 19.84 -3.11
CA ASN A 26 -3.73 19.48 -1.69
C ASN A 26 -4.01 17.99 -1.46
N VAL A 27 -3.93 17.17 -2.51
CA VAL A 27 -4.13 15.72 -2.44
C VAL A 27 -2.80 15.08 -2.80
N HIS A 28 -2.32 14.16 -1.96
CA HIS A 28 -1.33 13.18 -2.40
C HIS A 28 -2.03 12.26 -3.40
N ALA A 29 -2.12 12.70 -4.65
CA ALA A 29 -2.88 12.05 -5.72
C ALA A 29 -2.57 10.55 -5.78
N GLU A 30 -1.28 10.22 -5.70
CA GLU A 30 -0.74 8.85 -5.73
C GLU A 30 -1.24 7.95 -4.60
N LEU A 31 -1.86 8.49 -3.53
CA LEU A 31 -2.45 7.66 -2.47
C LEU A 31 -3.90 7.26 -2.74
N SER A 32 -4.50 7.73 -3.83
CA SER A 32 -5.92 7.45 -4.15
C SER A 32 -6.14 6.01 -4.58
N ASP A 33 -5.13 5.39 -5.19
CA ASP A 33 -5.12 4.00 -5.65
C ASP A 33 -3.99 3.18 -5.01
N ALA A 34 -3.29 3.75 -4.01
CA ALA A 34 -2.22 3.10 -3.27
C ALA A 34 -2.53 1.81 -2.48
N PRO A 35 -3.78 1.44 -2.13
CA PRO A 35 -4.01 0.20 -1.40
C PRO A 35 -3.71 -1.05 -2.24
N PHE A 36 -2.97 -1.99 -1.64
CA PHE A 36 -2.80 -3.32 -2.21
C PHE A 36 -4.14 -4.03 -2.39
N THR A 37 -4.39 -4.64 -3.54
CA THR A 37 -5.61 -5.40 -3.82
C THR A 37 -5.42 -6.91 -3.69
N ARG A 38 -6.52 -7.67 -3.71
CA ARG A 38 -6.48 -9.13 -3.57
C ARG A 38 -5.55 -9.75 -4.62
N GLY A 39 -4.60 -10.57 -4.15
CA GLY A 39 -3.59 -11.24 -4.95
C GLY A 39 -2.24 -10.53 -4.97
N GLU A 40 -2.19 -9.25 -4.58
CA GLU A 40 -0.96 -8.49 -4.53
C GLU A 40 -0.16 -8.76 -3.26
N VAL A 41 1.13 -8.44 -3.35
CA VAL A 41 2.14 -8.86 -2.38
C VAL A 41 3.11 -7.72 -2.07
N PHE A 42 3.22 -7.38 -0.79
CA PHE A 42 4.32 -6.60 -0.27
C PHE A 42 5.50 -7.51 0.12
N LYS A 43 6.73 -7.06 -0.15
CA LYS A 43 7.96 -7.77 0.20
C LYS A 43 8.97 -6.80 0.81
N ASP A 44 9.57 -7.21 1.93
CA ASP A 44 10.76 -6.60 2.51
C ASP A 44 11.85 -7.68 2.63
N PRO A 45 12.69 -7.84 1.59
CA PRO A 45 13.78 -8.82 1.60
C PRO A 45 14.81 -8.57 2.71
N GLY A 46 15.02 -7.32 3.12
CA GLY A 46 15.98 -6.97 4.16
C GLY A 46 15.54 -7.42 5.56
N ARG A 47 14.23 -7.55 5.77
CA ARG A 47 13.64 -8.05 7.03
C ARG A 47 13.05 -9.46 6.92
N GLY A 48 13.14 -10.09 5.75
CA GLY A 48 12.57 -11.41 5.48
C GLY A 48 11.03 -11.44 5.54
N ILE A 49 10.35 -10.31 5.31
CA ILE A 49 8.89 -10.20 5.44
C ILE A 49 8.23 -10.30 4.08
N ARG A 50 7.15 -11.06 4.00
CA ARG A 50 6.22 -11.06 2.87
C ARG A 50 4.78 -10.99 3.39
N ILE A 51 3.99 -10.11 2.79
CA ILE A 51 2.57 -9.93 3.12
C ILE A 51 1.78 -10.09 1.84
N THR A 52 0.77 -10.96 1.85
CA THR A 52 -0.12 -11.20 0.70
C THR A 52 -1.54 -10.81 1.05
N VAL A 53 -2.20 -10.01 0.22
CA VAL A 53 -3.63 -9.71 0.39
C VAL A 53 -4.45 -10.88 -0.16
N THR A 54 -5.15 -11.57 0.73
CA THR A 54 -5.94 -12.77 0.38
C THR A 54 -7.42 -12.46 0.18
N GLY A 55 -7.89 -11.31 0.68
CA GLY A 55 -9.24 -10.83 0.44
C GLY A 55 -9.44 -9.39 0.91
N THR A 56 -10.43 -8.76 0.31
CA THR A 56 -11.00 -7.47 0.70
C THR A 56 -12.52 -7.64 0.73
N ASP A 57 -13.20 -6.96 1.65
CA ASP A 57 -14.67 -6.93 1.69
C ASP A 57 -15.23 -5.54 1.32
N PRO A 58 -16.53 -5.43 0.99
CA PRO A 58 -17.16 -4.15 0.65
C PRO A 58 -17.20 -3.14 1.81
N GLN A 59 -16.95 -3.58 3.04
CA GLN A 59 -16.88 -2.72 4.23
C GLN A 59 -15.46 -2.15 4.44
N GLY A 60 -14.49 -2.55 3.60
CA GLY A 60 -13.11 -2.06 3.65
C GLY A 60 -12.20 -2.90 4.54
N ALA A 61 -12.62 -4.08 5.00
CA ALA A 61 -11.74 -4.97 5.75
C ALA A 61 -10.79 -5.73 4.81
N TYR A 62 -9.58 -5.97 5.30
CA TYR A 62 -8.54 -6.71 4.59
C TYR A 62 -8.22 -8.01 5.32
N ARG A 63 -8.08 -9.09 4.56
CA ARG A 63 -7.47 -10.34 5.03
C ARG A 63 -6.09 -10.50 4.44
N ILE A 64 -5.08 -10.62 5.30
CA ILE A 64 -3.68 -10.77 4.89
C ILE A 64 -3.06 -12.06 5.41
N ALA A 65 -2.13 -12.61 4.64
CA ALA A 65 -1.23 -13.66 5.07
C ALA A 65 0.17 -13.06 5.25
N VAL A 66 0.76 -13.24 6.42
CA VAL A 66 2.10 -12.75 6.76
C VAL A 66 3.04 -13.93 6.92
N THR A 67 4.17 -13.90 6.23
CA THR A 67 5.24 -14.87 6.40
C THR A 67 6.54 -14.15 6.73
N ARG A 68 7.34 -14.76 7.61
CA ARG A 68 8.67 -14.27 7.98
C ARG A 68 9.67 -15.42 7.84
N GLY A 69 10.79 -15.14 7.16
CA GLY A 69 11.95 -16.04 7.05
C GLY A 69 13.05 -15.68 8.04
#